data_AF-A0A0C9T538-F1
#
_entry.id   AF-A0A0C9T538-F1
#
_cell.length_a   1.000
_cell.length_b   1.000
_cell.length_c   1.000
_cell.angle_alpha   90.00
_cell.angle_beta   90.00
_cell.angle_gamma   90.00
#
_symmetry.space_group_name_H-M   'P 1'
#
loop_
_entity.id
_entity.type
_entity.pdbx_description
1 polymer ?
#
loop_
_entity_poly.entity_id
_entity_poly.type
_entity_poly.pdbx_seq_one_letter_code
_entity_poly.pdbx_strand_id
1 'polypeptide(L)'
;MAIQIVIPKITVAEGAAILNVGTTFIQYTLGLSLVAILLYILPSVNTANTWTIVAREIQGSLWATLLRSQSTTADRASLRVRIYSKASFISTALIALSAAIAPLGLKEGPILTSPPVIEVASYLPDTSPMGLATPPRGDYRYSRSCGSDGLTPCPGSPNDEISLVISPKIIQKFNSTPYGPFSMQFRRYITSNVGDINILYGSLGIVDSLILRDGMFVMDGLVVDLGDSPGIGFLNHTIPNDISHGATWSQDILWVEPQTACVNTNLTVDYAINGLGIVQPSYNMTDRGGFANPPIQYPPYGQEGQDLNLYEHAYKATVLSNNGTLRALNTSRSATFVGNTFQLNASIVALGSAELGKVATLPLTYLSLDTDLLVNETLLCANFGGGDTASIATPSMQCGIFMGPPRRSDGSDPRILLDDSTWTQTLHGCASTMRASIQRVQFSINGTRELGDVQVISRQPIERPVLWGVEQTDLIISNISLFWGVVEDQYENDPTLATIRH
;
A
#
# COMPACT_ATOMS: atom_id res chain seq x y z
N MET A 1 -15.86 12.34 6.24
CA MET A 1 -14.76 12.16 5.26
C MET A 1 -14.81 13.35 4.32
N ALA A 2 -13.69 14.02 4.05
CA ALA A 2 -13.65 15.15 3.13
C ALA A 2 -13.47 14.60 1.70
N ILE A 3 -14.39 14.92 0.80
CA ILE A 3 -14.42 14.38 -0.56
C ILE A 3 -14.42 15.51 -1.57
N GLN A 4 -13.65 15.32 -2.63
CA GLN A 4 -13.73 16.14 -3.82
C GLN A 4 -14.39 15.32 -4.92
N ILE A 5 -15.51 15.84 -5.43
CA ILE A 5 -16.24 15.25 -6.55
C ILE A 5 -15.49 15.65 -7.82
N VAL A 6 -15.21 14.66 -8.68
CA VAL A 6 -14.65 14.91 -9.99
C VAL A 6 -15.76 15.49 -10.87
N ILE A 7 -15.63 16.75 -11.28
CA ILE A 7 -16.58 17.36 -12.20
C ILE A 7 -16.43 16.66 -13.56
N PRO A 8 -17.50 16.11 -14.15
CA PRO A 8 -17.42 15.41 -15.43
C PRO A 8 -16.77 16.32 -16.48
N LYS A 9 -15.66 15.83 -17.07
CA LYS A 9 -14.91 16.55 -18.10
C LYS A 9 -15.81 16.74 -19.32
N ILE A 10 -16.01 17.99 -19.78
CA ILE A 10 -16.39 18.21 -21.18
C ILE A 10 -15.21 17.69 -22.00
N THR A 11 -15.44 16.67 -22.81
CA THR A 11 -14.39 16.11 -23.65
C THR A 11 -13.90 17.16 -24.64
N VAL A 12 -12.64 17.07 -25.07
CA VAL A 12 -12.10 17.97 -26.11
C VAL A 12 -12.98 17.96 -27.36
N ALA A 13 -13.57 16.80 -27.68
CA ALA A 13 -14.51 16.63 -28.79
C ALA A 13 -15.82 17.41 -28.59
N GLU A 14 -16.42 17.37 -27.39
CA GLU A 14 -17.65 18.13 -27.08
C GLU A 14 -17.39 19.64 -27.06
N GLY A 15 -16.27 20.08 -26.48
CA GLY A 15 -15.89 21.49 -26.47
C GLY A 15 -15.63 22.03 -27.88
N ALA A 16 -14.95 21.24 -28.73
CA ALA A 16 -14.75 21.54 -30.14
C ALA A 16 -16.08 21.64 -30.91
N ALA A 17 -17.01 20.73 -30.66
CA ALA A 17 -18.31 20.72 -31.31
C ALA A 17 -19.15 21.95 -30.94
N ILE A 18 -19.18 22.32 -29.66
CA ILE A 18 -19.94 23.49 -29.17
C ILE A 18 -19.38 24.78 -29.79
N LEU A 19 -18.05 24.95 -29.83
CA LEU A 19 -17.43 26.12 -30.45
C LEU A 19 -17.76 26.21 -31.94
N ASN A 20 -17.68 25.08 -32.67
CA ASN A 20 -17.95 25.05 -34.11
C ASN A 20 -19.42 25.36 -34.44
N VAL A 21 -20.36 24.85 -33.64
CA VAL A 21 -21.79 25.20 -33.74
C VAL A 21 -22.01 26.69 -33.46
N GLY A 22 -21.39 27.23 -32.42
CA GLY A 22 -21.49 28.65 -32.06
C GLY A 22 -20.98 29.59 -33.15
N THR A 23 -19.81 29.30 -33.74
CA THR A 23 -19.25 30.12 -34.82
C THR A 23 -20.10 30.08 -36.08
N THR A 24 -20.63 28.91 -36.42
CA THR A 24 -21.50 28.73 -37.60
C THR A 24 -22.82 29.50 -37.42
N PHE A 25 -23.41 29.43 -36.22
CA PHE A 25 -24.64 30.16 -35.89
C PHE A 25 -24.45 31.68 -35.97
N ILE A 26 -23.36 32.21 -35.41
CA ILE A 26 -23.05 33.64 -35.46
C ILE A 26 -22.87 34.10 -36.91
N GLN A 27 -22.15 33.33 -37.74
CA GLN A 27 -21.91 33.68 -39.14
C GLN A 27 -23.22 33.73 -39.95
N TYR A 28 -24.09 32.75 -39.76
CA TYR A 28 -25.37 32.70 -40.47
C TYR A 28 -26.33 33.82 -40.03
N THR A 29 -26.40 34.10 -38.72
CA THR A 29 -27.32 35.10 -38.16
C THR A 29 -26.86 36.53 -38.37
N LEU A 30 -25.55 36.83 -38.31
CA LEU A 30 -25.02 38.16 -38.57
C LEU A 30 -25.30 38.60 -40.02
N GLY A 31 -25.08 37.70 -40.99
CA GLY A 31 -25.34 37.98 -42.41
C GLY A 31 -26.81 38.26 -42.73
N LEU A 32 -27.74 37.55 -42.06
CA LEU A 32 -29.18 37.77 -42.23
C LEU A 32 -29.69 39.02 -41.50
N SER A 33 -29.17 39.29 -40.30
CA SER A 33 -29.61 40.40 -39.46
C SER A 33 -29.18 41.77 -40.01
N LEU A 34 -27.98 41.89 -40.58
CA LEU A 34 -27.53 43.13 -41.21
C LEU A 34 -28.46 43.60 -42.34
N VAL A 35 -28.97 42.68 -43.16
CA VAL A 35 -29.91 42.99 -44.24
C VAL A 35 -31.30 43.35 -43.68
N ALA A 36 -31.74 42.68 -42.62
CA ALA A 36 -32.99 43.03 -41.94
C ALA A 36 -32.93 44.43 -41.30
N ILE A 37 -31.81 44.78 -40.68
CA ILE A 37 -31.55 46.12 -40.12
C ILE A 37 -31.53 47.17 -41.24
N LEU A 38 -30.89 46.87 -42.37
CA LEU A 38 -30.87 47.76 -43.54
C LEU A 38 -32.30 48.05 -44.04
N LEU A 39 -33.16 47.04 -44.10
CA LEU A 39 -34.58 47.19 -44.48
C LEU A 39 -35.38 47.97 -43.43
N TYR A 40 -35.09 47.78 -42.14
CA TYR A 40 -35.77 48.48 -41.04
C TYR A 40 -35.44 49.98 -41.01
N ILE A 41 -34.19 50.35 -41.28
CA ILE A 41 -33.74 51.74 -41.27
C ILE A 41 -34.21 52.50 -42.52
N LEU A 42 -34.66 51.80 -43.56
CA LEU A 42 -35.08 52.42 -44.81
C LEU A 42 -36.34 53.28 -44.62
N PRO A 43 -36.31 54.58 -44.96
CA PRO A 43 -37.49 55.45 -44.95
C PRO A 43 -38.60 54.94 -45.88
N SER A 44 -39.86 55.32 -45.67
CA SER A 44 -40.99 54.90 -46.52
C SER A 44 -40.97 55.49 -47.95
N VAL A 45 -40.17 56.53 -48.19
CA VAL A 45 -39.99 57.18 -49.48
C VAL A 45 -38.50 57.29 -49.79
N ASN A 46 -38.03 56.57 -50.81
CA ASN A 46 -36.62 56.54 -51.19
C ASN A 46 -36.45 56.86 -52.68
N THR A 47 -35.28 57.41 -53.02
CA THR A 47 -34.91 57.64 -54.42
C THR A 47 -34.63 56.32 -55.13
N ALA A 48 -34.77 56.29 -56.46
CA ALA A 48 -34.50 55.11 -57.27
C ALA A 48 -33.06 54.57 -57.09
N ASN A 49 -32.09 55.46 -56.86
CA ASN A 49 -30.71 55.07 -56.58
C ASN A 49 -30.57 54.32 -55.26
N THR A 50 -31.24 54.77 -54.20
CA THR A 50 -31.25 54.10 -52.89
C THR A 50 -31.82 52.68 -53.00
N TRP A 51 -32.94 52.52 -53.73
CA TRP A 51 -33.53 51.20 -53.99
C TRP A 51 -32.62 50.28 -54.79
N THR A 52 -31.86 50.83 -55.74
CA THR A 52 -30.90 50.04 -56.54
C THR A 52 -29.74 49.52 -55.68
N ILE A 53 -29.25 50.32 -54.74
CA ILE A 53 -28.20 49.90 -53.79
C ILE A 53 -28.73 48.82 -52.84
N VAL A 54 -29.92 49.00 -52.28
CA VAL A 54 -30.55 48.01 -51.38
C VAL A 54 -30.83 46.70 -52.09
N ALA A 55 -31.36 46.74 -53.31
CA ALA A 55 -31.62 45.55 -54.11
C ALA A 55 -30.33 44.75 -54.39
N ARG A 56 -29.21 45.46 -54.64
CA ARG A 56 -27.90 44.85 -54.84
C ARG A 56 -27.38 44.16 -53.57
N GLU A 57 -27.55 44.77 -52.40
CA GLU A 57 -27.16 44.17 -51.12
C GLU A 57 -28.03 42.95 -50.77
N ILE A 58 -29.34 43.00 -51.03
CA ILE A 58 -30.24 41.86 -50.82
C ILE A 58 -29.87 40.70 -51.75
N GLN A 59 -29.62 40.97 -53.03
CA GLN A 59 -29.22 39.97 -54.02
C GLN A 59 -27.84 39.37 -53.75
N GLY A 60 -26.94 40.12 -53.10
CA GLY A 60 -25.62 39.65 -52.67
C GLY A 60 -25.63 38.84 -51.36
N SER A 61 -26.75 38.81 -50.65
CA SER A 61 -26.88 38.15 -49.34
C SER A 61 -27.52 36.76 -49.42
N LEU A 62 -27.48 36.03 -48.30
CA LEU A 62 -28.16 34.73 -48.15
C LEU A 62 -29.69 34.82 -48.29
N TRP A 63 -30.28 36.02 -48.19
CA TRP A 63 -31.72 36.24 -48.41
C TRP A 63 -32.15 35.89 -49.84
N ALA A 64 -31.32 36.12 -50.86
CA ALA A 64 -31.67 35.78 -52.24
C ALA A 64 -31.79 34.26 -52.46
N THR A 65 -30.99 33.48 -51.74
CA THR A 65 -31.04 32.01 -51.74
C THR A 65 -32.21 31.51 -50.90
N LEU A 66 -32.46 32.10 -49.72
CA LEU A 66 -33.57 31.74 -48.83
C LEU A 66 -34.94 32.05 -49.48
N LEU A 67 -35.05 33.19 -50.16
CA LEU A 67 -36.25 33.64 -50.89
C LEU A 67 -36.33 33.08 -52.32
N ARG A 68 -35.36 32.26 -52.74
CA ARG A 68 -35.27 31.65 -54.09
C ARG A 68 -35.46 32.66 -55.24
N SER A 69 -34.88 33.86 -55.12
CA SER A 69 -35.04 34.96 -56.08
C SER A 69 -33.84 35.14 -57.02
N GLN A 70 -33.02 34.11 -57.19
CA GLN A 70 -31.81 34.20 -58.02
C GLN A 70 -32.14 34.48 -59.48
N SER A 71 -31.51 35.52 -60.03
CA SER A 71 -31.84 36.07 -61.35
C SER A 71 -30.60 36.27 -62.22
N THR A 72 -29.70 35.28 -62.37
CA THR A 72 -28.67 35.38 -63.44
C THR A 72 -28.08 34.04 -63.90
N THR A 73 -28.12 33.83 -65.21
CA THR A 73 -27.26 32.93 -66.01
C THR A 73 -25.89 33.62 -66.21
N ALA A 74 -24.81 33.04 -65.70
CA ALA A 74 -23.50 33.71 -65.52
C ALA A 74 -22.55 33.67 -66.75
N ASP A 75 -23.07 33.78 -67.98
CA ASP A 75 -22.29 33.40 -69.16
C ASP A 75 -21.49 34.51 -69.86
N ARG A 76 -21.63 35.80 -69.49
CA ARG A 76 -20.89 36.90 -70.15
C ARG A 76 -20.41 38.04 -69.23
N ALA A 77 -19.76 37.73 -68.11
CA ALA A 77 -19.19 38.75 -67.22
C ALA A 77 -17.66 38.95 -67.41
N SER A 78 -17.19 40.19 -67.24
CA SER A 78 -15.77 40.57 -67.38
C SER A 78 -14.88 39.94 -66.29
N LEU A 79 -13.61 39.69 -66.62
CA LEU A 79 -12.66 38.94 -65.77
C LEU A 79 -12.53 39.52 -64.35
N ARG A 80 -12.54 40.85 -64.21
CA ARG A 80 -12.44 41.54 -62.91
C ARG A 80 -13.66 41.28 -62.01
N VAL A 81 -14.86 41.21 -62.60
CA VAL A 81 -16.11 40.90 -61.88
C VAL A 81 -16.17 39.42 -61.49
N ARG A 82 -15.63 38.52 -62.32
CA ARG A 82 -15.48 37.09 -61.98
C ARG A 82 -14.51 36.87 -60.81
N ILE A 83 -13.44 37.65 -60.70
CA ILE A 83 -12.50 37.56 -59.58
C ILE A 83 -13.16 38.04 -58.27
N TYR A 84 -13.88 39.16 -58.30
CA TYR A 84 -14.62 39.65 -57.12
C TYR A 84 -15.76 38.71 -56.69
N SER A 85 -16.47 38.11 -57.64
CA SER A 85 -17.51 37.10 -57.37
C SER A 85 -16.93 35.87 -56.65
N LYS A 86 -15.70 35.46 -56.97
CA LYS A 86 -15.02 34.35 -56.30
C LYS A 86 -14.43 34.72 -54.93
N ALA A 87 -14.28 36.00 -54.60
CA ALA A 87 -13.76 36.43 -53.30
C ALA A 87 -14.69 36.07 -52.13
N SER A 88 -16.00 36.06 -52.36
CA SER A 88 -17.00 35.59 -51.38
C SER A 88 -16.84 34.08 -51.07
N PHE A 89 -16.46 33.29 -52.07
CA PHE A 89 -16.15 31.87 -51.86
C PHE A 89 -14.88 31.69 -51.03
N ILE A 90 -13.85 32.52 -51.26
CA ILE A 90 -12.59 32.48 -50.50
C ILE A 90 -12.80 32.90 -49.04
N SER A 91 -13.61 33.93 -48.75
CA SER A 91 -13.90 34.33 -47.37
C SER A 91 -14.66 33.24 -46.62
N THR A 92 -15.63 32.61 -47.28
CA THR A 92 -16.38 31.48 -46.69
C THR A 92 -15.47 30.28 -46.42
N ALA A 93 -14.53 30.00 -47.33
CA ALA A 93 -13.54 28.94 -47.15
C ALA A 93 -12.56 29.24 -46.00
N LEU A 94 -12.07 30.48 -45.88
CA LEU A 94 -11.20 30.91 -44.77
C LEU A 94 -11.90 30.81 -43.42
N ILE A 95 -13.17 31.18 -43.38
CA ILE A 95 -14.00 31.09 -42.19
C ILE A 95 -14.22 29.62 -41.79
N ALA A 96 -14.55 28.74 -42.75
CA ALA A 96 -14.67 27.30 -42.51
C ALA A 96 -13.36 26.67 -42.03
N LEU A 97 -12.22 27.08 -42.61
CA LEU A 97 -10.90 26.64 -42.20
C LEU A 97 -10.57 27.12 -40.76
N SER A 98 -10.93 28.36 -40.41
CA SER A 98 -10.74 28.89 -39.05
C SER A 98 -11.57 28.12 -38.01
N ALA A 99 -12.79 27.73 -38.36
CA ALA A 99 -13.67 26.92 -37.49
C ALA A 99 -13.14 25.49 -37.30
N ALA A 100 -12.44 24.95 -38.31
CA ALA A 100 -11.78 23.64 -38.22
C ALA A 100 -10.44 23.70 -37.46
N ILE A 101 -9.72 24.83 -37.49
CA ILE A 101 -8.39 24.98 -36.85
C ILE A 101 -8.49 25.39 -35.38
N ALA A 102 -9.46 26.23 -35.00
CA ALA A 102 -9.64 26.71 -33.63
C ALA A 102 -9.68 25.59 -32.55
N PRO A 103 -10.26 24.39 -32.81
CA PRO A 103 -10.27 23.32 -31.82
C PRO A 103 -8.93 22.58 -31.64
N LEU A 104 -7.97 22.68 -32.56
CA LEU A 104 -6.69 21.96 -32.45
C LEU A 104 -5.81 22.46 -31.28
N GLY A 105 -6.15 23.62 -30.70
CA GLY A 105 -5.45 24.19 -29.53
C GLY A 105 -6.00 23.72 -28.17
N LEU A 106 -7.09 22.96 -28.13
CA LEU A 106 -7.69 22.48 -26.88
C LEU A 106 -6.83 21.35 -26.29
N LYS A 107 -6.34 21.58 -25.06
CA LYS A 107 -5.68 20.56 -24.25
C LYS A 107 -6.63 20.13 -23.14
N GLU A 108 -6.49 18.88 -22.68
CA GLU A 108 -7.16 18.46 -21.45
C GLU A 108 -6.69 19.37 -20.30
N GLY A 109 -7.63 20.06 -19.68
CA GLY A 109 -7.39 20.83 -18.46
C GLY A 109 -7.12 19.92 -17.26
N PRO A 110 -6.54 20.46 -16.17
CA PRO A 110 -6.40 19.73 -14.92
C PRO A 110 -7.77 19.28 -14.39
N ILE A 111 -7.79 18.19 -13.63
CA ILE A 111 -9.01 17.68 -12.97
C ILE A 111 -9.54 18.79 -12.06
N LEU A 112 -10.75 19.30 -12.34
CA LEU A 112 -11.42 20.28 -11.50
C LEU A 112 -12.09 19.52 -10.34
N THR A 113 -11.50 19.65 -9.16
CA THR A 113 -12.01 19.11 -7.91
C THR A 113 -12.97 20.11 -7.26
N SER A 114 -14.18 19.67 -6.88
CA SER A 114 -15.06 20.48 -6.04
C SER A 114 -14.39 20.82 -4.69
N PRO A 115 -14.81 21.88 -3.99
CA PRO A 115 -14.44 22.05 -2.59
C PRO A 115 -14.83 20.79 -1.79
N PRO A 116 -14.06 20.45 -0.73
CA PRO A 116 -14.29 19.25 0.05
C PRO A 116 -15.67 19.28 0.70
N VAL A 117 -16.52 18.30 0.38
CA VAL A 117 -17.84 18.10 0.99
C VAL A 117 -17.77 16.93 1.96
N ILE A 118 -18.48 17.04 3.09
CA ILE A 118 -18.65 15.92 4.03
C ILE A 118 -19.76 15.03 3.48
N GLU A 119 -19.41 13.84 3.04
CA GLU A 119 -20.40 12.83 2.61
C GLU A 119 -20.44 11.64 3.57
N VAL A 120 -21.56 10.92 3.49
CA VAL A 120 -21.75 9.65 4.16
C VAL A 120 -20.98 8.57 3.39
N ALA A 121 -20.12 7.84 4.10
CA ALA A 121 -19.45 6.65 3.58
C ALA A 121 -20.18 5.40 4.09
N SER A 122 -20.20 4.35 3.27
CA SER A 122 -20.69 3.04 3.69
C SER A 122 -19.69 1.95 3.36
N TYR A 123 -19.75 0.86 4.12
CA TYR A 123 -18.92 -0.31 3.91
C TYR A 123 -19.18 -0.90 2.52
N LEU A 124 -18.10 -1.22 1.80
CA LEU A 124 -18.17 -1.95 0.55
C LEU A 124 -17.55 -3.33 0.72
N PRO A 125 -18.29 -4.43 0.52
CA PRO A 125 -17.73 -5.77 0.60
C PRO A 125 -16.70 -6.01 -0.51
N ASP A 126 -15.60 -6.66 -0.17
CA ASP A 126 -14.62 -7.16 -1.14
C ASP A 126 -15.20 -8.38 -1.90
N THR A 127 -15.22 -8.31 -3.23
CA THR A 127 -15.65 -9.40 -4.12
C THR A 127 -14.50 -10.23 -4.67
N SER A 128 -13.25 -9.91 -4.29
CA SER A 128 -12.05 -10.66 -4.67
C SER A 128 -12.05 -12.08 -4.05
N PRO A 129 -11.17 -13.00 -4.52
CA PRO A 129 -10.98 -14.30 -3.87
C PRO A 129 -10.70 -14.20 -2.37
N MET A 130 -10.04 -13.12 -1.93
CA MET A 130 -9.80 -12.85 -0.52
C MET A 130 -11.10 -12.53 0.24
N GLY A 131 -11.97 -11.68 -0.33
CA GLY A 131 -13.29 -11.40 0.23
C GLY A 131 -14.19 -12.63 0.29
N LEU A 132 -14.21 -13.43 -0.78
CA LEU A 132 -14.99 -14.69 -0.85
C LEU A 132 -14.53 -15.75 0.16
N ALA A 133 -13.25 -15.74 0.54
CA ALA A 133 -12.71 -16.62 1.58
C ALA A 133 -12.96 -16.09 3.02
N THR A 134 -13.61 -14.94 3.16
CA THR A 134 -13.89 -14.30 4.45
C THR A 134 -15.31 -14.63 4.91
N PRO A 135 -15.50 -15.38 6.02
CA PRO A 135 -16.82 -15.64 6.58
C PRO A 135 -17.52 -14.35 7.05
N PRO A 136 -18.87 -14.35 7.12
CA PRO A 136 -19.61 -13.26 7.75
C PRO A 136 -19.16 -13.03 9.20
N ARG A 137 -18.97 -11.76 9.57
CA ARG A 137 -18.36 -11.36 10.86
C ARG A 137 -19.30 -11.40 12.07
N GLY A 138 -20.57 -11.78 11.89
CA GLY A 138 -21.62 -11.63 12.92
C GLY A 138 -21.37 -12.40 14.23
N ASP A 139 -20.71 -13.54 14.15
CA ASP A 139 -20.47 -14.41 15.32
C ASP A 139 -19.08 -14.21 15.95
N TYR A 140 -18.24 -13.34 15.39
CA TYR A 140 -16.88 -13.14 15.90
C TYR A 140 -16.89 -12.38 17.23
N ARG A 141 -16.18 -12.92 18.22
CA ARG A 141 -15.96 -12.28 19.52
C ARG A 141 -14.47 -12.26 19.82
N TYR A 142 -13.97 -11.11 20.24
CA TYR A 142 -12.60 -11.03 20.73
C TYR A 142 -12.47 -11.81 22.03
N SER A 143 -11.50 -12.70 22.08
CA SER A 143 -11.12 -13.42 23.28
C SER A 143 -9.63 -13.33 23.54
N ARG A 144 -9.24 -13.35 24.82
CA ARG A 144 -7.84 -13.36 25.26
C ARG A 144 -7.70 -14.33 26.43
N SER A 145 -6.67 -15.16 26.42
CA SER A 145 -6.24 -15.94 27.58
C SER A 145 -5.00 -15.32 28.22
N CYS A 146 -4.89 -15.41 29.54
CA CYS A 146 -3.71 -14.98 30.29
C CYS A 146 -3.16 -16.14 31.13
N GLY A 147 -1.83 -16.21 31.22
CA GLY A 147 -1.07 -17.26 31.89
C GLY A 147 -0.69 -18.42 30.95
N SER A 148 0.61 -18.72 30.84
CA SER A 148 1.14 -19.84 30.04
C SER A 148 0.99 -21.19 30.74
N ASP A 149 1.25 -21.23 32.05
CA ASP A 149 1.29 -22.47 32.86
C ASP A 149 -0.02 -22.74 33.61
N GLY A 150 -1.04 -21.94 33.34
CA GLY A 150 -2.37 -22.01 33.96
C GLY A 150 -3.16 -20.75 33.69
N LEU A 151 -4.49 -20.87 33.59
CA LEU A 151 -5.35 -19.72 33.37
C LEU A 151 -5.29 -18.77 34.56
N THR A 152 -4.95 -17.53 34.29
CA THR A 152 -4.92 -16.44 35.25
C THR A 152 -5.88 -15.33 34.83
N PRO A 153 -6.35 -14.50 35.77
CA PRO A 153 -7.21 -13.37 35.46
C PRO A 153 -6.48 -12.38 34.55
N CYS A 154 -7.07 -12.07 33.40
CA CYS A 154 -6.53 -11.04 32.52
C CYS A 154 -6.75 -9.63 33.11
N PRO A 155 -5.90 -8.65 32.74
CA PRO A 155 -6.10 -7.26 33.12
C PRO A 155 -7.52 -6.78 32.80
N GLY A 156 -8.12 -6.06 33.75
CA GLY A 156 -9.47 -5.52 33.64
C GLY A 156 -10.62 -6.53 33.84
N SER A 157 -10.32 -7.80 34.17
CA SER A 157 -11.35 -8.78 34.51
C SER A 157 -12.07 -8.38 35.81
N PRO A 158 -13.41 -8.47 35.88
CA PRO A 158 -14.14 -8.19 37.13
C PRO A 158 -13.79 -9.23 38.20
N ASN A 159 -13.55 -8.76 39.43
CA ASN A 159 -13.28 -9.59 40.62
C ASN A 159 -12.13 -10.60 40.48
N ASP A 160 -11.15 -10.34 39.61
CA ASP A 160 -10.06 -11.26 39.31
C ASP A 160 -10.58 -12.66 38.90
N GLU A 161 -11.74 -12.71 38.23
CA GLU A 161 -12.25 -13.95 37.67
C GLU A 161 -11.50 -14.31 36.38
N ILE A 162 -11.32 -15.61 36.15
CA ILE A 162 -10.78 -16.11 34.89
C ILE A 162 -11.85 -15.93 33.81
N SER A 163 -11.67 -14.90 32.98
CA SER A 163 -12.53 -14.59 31.84
C SER A 163 -11.70 -14.52 30.58
N LEU A 164 -12.20 -15.18 29.52
CA LEU A 164 -11.62 -15.07 28.18
C LEU A 164 -12.23 -13.90 27.40
N VAL A 165 -13.29 -13.27 27.93
CA VAL A 165 -13.90 -12.08 27.36
C VAL A 165 -13.08 -10.86 27.77
N ILE A 166 -12.68 -10.06 26.79
CA ILE A 166 -11.96 -8.81 27.03
C ILE A 166 -12.85 -7.85 27.83
N SER A 167 -12.27 -7.22 28.85
CA SER A 167 -12.95 -6.23 29.67
C SER A 167 -13.60 -5.13 28.81
N PRO A 168 -14.90 -4.81 29.00
CA PRO A 168 -15.55 -3.71 28.28
C PRO A 168 -14.83 -2.38 28.46
N LYS A 169 -14.14 -2.17 29.60
CA LYS A 169 -13.34 -0.98 29.87
C LYS A 169 -12.12 -0.88 28.94
N ILE A 170 -11.46 -2.00 28.68
CA ILE A 170 -10.32 -2.06 27.73
C ILE A 170 -10.81 -1.77 26.32
N ILE A 171 -11.92 -2.42 25.91
CA ILE A 171 -12.53 -2.18 24.60
C ILE A 171 -12.90 -0.71 24.42
N GLN A 172 -13.54 -0.09 25.42
CA GLN A 172 -13.93 1.32 25.37
C GLN A 172 -12.73 2.25 25.16
N LYS A 173 -11.63 2.02 25.89
CA LYS A 173 -10.40 2.83 25.80
C LYS A 173 -9.79 2.77 24.41
N PHE A 174 -9.59 1.56 23.89
CA PHE A 174 -8.97 1.36 22.59
C PHE A 174 -9.92 1.63 21.41
N ASN A 175 -11.24 1.69 21.62
CA ASN A 175 -12.22 2.18 20.63
C ASN A 175 -12.47 3.68 20.70
N SER A 176 -11.79 4.41 21.58
CA SER A 176 -11.87 5.87 21.63
C SER A 176 -11.37 6.53 20.34
N THR A 177 -10.53 5.84 19.58
CA THR A 177 -10.11 6.26 18.24
C THR A 177 -10.35 5.15 17.20
N PRO A 178 -10.46 5.49 15.91
CA PRO A 178 -10.61 4.49 14.84
C PRO A 178 -9.30 3.76 14.48
N TYR A 179 -8.23 3.95 15.27
CA TYR A 179 -6.91 3.33 15.06
C TYR A 179 -6.61 2.28 16.13
N GLY A 180 -7.64 1.81 16.83
CA GLY A 180 -7.51 0.82 17.87
C GLY A 180 -7.35 -0.61 17.33
N PRO A 181 -6.82 -1.53 18.16
CA PRO A 181 -6.70 -2.95 17.83
C PRO A 181 -8.05 -3.63 17.55
N PHE A 182 -9.16 -3.04 17.99
CA PHE A 182 -10.52 -3.52 17.76
C PHE A 182 -11.20 -2.92 16.53
N SER A 183 -10.50 -2.08 15.77
CA SER A 183 -10.98 -1.58 14.47
C SER A 183 -10.87 -2.62 13.36
N MET A 184 -10.24 -3.76 13.67
CA MET A 184 -9.87 -4.85 12.78
C MET A 184 -10.25 -6.19 13.41
N GLN A 185 -10.74 -7.12 12.60
CA GLN A 185 -11.06 -8.48 13.03
C GLN A 185 -10.33 -9.49 12.16
N PHE A 186 -9.98 -10.65 12.75
CA PHE A 186 -9.41 -11.74 11.98
C PHE A 186 -10.32 -12.14 10.82
N ARG A 187 -9.73 -12.26 9.64
CA ARG A 187 -10.44 -12.72 8.44
C ARG A 187 -10.92 -14.15 8.60
N ARG A 188 -10.03 -15.03 9.07
CA ARG A 188 -10.33 -16.42 9.37
C ARG A 188 -10.11 -16.64 10.86
N TYR A 189 -11.06 -17.28 11.50
CA TYR A 189 -10.96 -17.66 12.90
C TYR A 189 -11.48 -19.08 13.07
N ILE A 190 -11.00 -19.75 14.11
CA ILE A 190 -11.48 -21.06 14.51
C ILE A 190 -11.82 -21.06 15.98
N THR A 191 -12.79 -21.88 16.33
CA THR A 191 -13.22 -22.09 17.72
C THR A 191 -12.39 -23.21 18.32
N SER A 192 -11.62 -22.91 19.38
CA SER A 192 -11.03 -23.94 20.27
C SER A 192 -11.76 -23.96 21.59
N ASN A 193 -11.61 -25.06 22.30
CA ASN A 193 -11.96 -25.14 23.71
C ASN A 193 -10.67 -25.17 24.54
N VAL A 194 -10.57 -24.29 25.54
CA VAL A 194 -9.52 -24.31 26.56
C VAL A 194 -10.20 -24.60 27.89
N GLY A 195 -10.05 -25.84 28.37
CA GLY A 195 -10.90 -26.36 29.45
C GLY A 195 -12.37 -26.43 29.00
N ASP A 196 -13.28 -25.86 29.80
CA ASP A 196 -14.72 -25.78 29.51
C ASP A 196 -15.13 -24.51 28.74
N ILE A 197 -14.17 -23.68 28.31
CA ILE A 197 -14.43 -22.36 27.73
C ILE A 197 -14.07 -22.34 26.23
N ASN A 198 -14.98 -21.85 25.40
CA ASN A 198 -14.77 -21.69 23.97
C ASN A 198 -14.05 -20.37 23.67
N ILE A 199 -12.94 -20.43 22.93
CA ILE A 199 -12.17 -19.28 22.44
C ILE A 199 -12.19 -19.20 20.92
N LEU A 200 -12.13 -17.98 20.41
CA LEU A 200 -11.97 -17.70 18.99
C LEU A 200 -10.59 -17.10 18.77
N TYR A 201 -9.76 -17.79 17.99
CA TYR A 201 -8.44 -17.30 17.62
C TYR A 201 -8.33 -17.16 16.10
N GLY A 202 -7.54 -16.17 15.68
CA GLY A 202 -7.20 -15.99 14.28
C GLY A 202 -6.50 -17.22 13.73
N SER A 203 -6.89 -17.64 12.53
CA SER A 203 -6.26 -18.74 11.81
C SER A 203 -5.53 -18.20 10.60
N LEU A 204 -4.24 -18.53 10.48
CA LEU A 204 -3.45 -18.20 9.30
C LEU A 204 -3.87 -19.10 8.13
N GLY A 205 -4.08 -18.51 6.96
CA GLY A 205 -4.33 -19.26 5.74
C GLY A 205 -3.97 -18.45 4.51
N ILE A 206 -3.26 -19.10 3.58
CA ILE A 206 -2.88 -18.49 2.31
C ILE A 206 -4.07 -18.60 1.35
N VAL A 207 -4.60 -17.46 0.91
CA VAL A 207 -5.69 -17.40 -0.08
C VAL A 207 -5.16 -16.89 -1.43
N ASP A 208 -4.19 -15.98 -1.39
CA ASP A 208 -3.59 -15.38 -2.58
C ASP A 208 -2.12 -15.01 -2.28
N SER A 209 -1.27 -14.99 -3.31
CA SER A 209 0.16 -14.67 -3.22
C SER A 209 0.44 -13.29 -3.82
N LEU A 210 1.02 -12.41 -3.03
CA LEU A 210 1.31 -11.02 -3.41
C LEU A 210 2.78 -10.78 -3.81
N ILE A 211 3.59 -11.85 -3.92
CA ILE A 211 5.06 -11.76 -4.05
C ILE A 211 5.52 -10.99 -5.30
N LEU A 212 4.75 -11.02 -6.39
CA LEU A 212 5.08 -10.37 -7.67
C LEU A 212 4.29 -9.09 -7.91
N ARG A 213 3.56 -8.61 -6.91
CA ARG A 213 2.72 -7.42 -7.03
C ARG A 213 3.52 -6.21 -6.56
N ASP A 214 3.48 -5.16 -7.36
CA ASP A 214 4.17 -3.91 -7.06
C ASP A 214 3.16 -2.80 -6.74
N GLY A 215 3.63 -1.79 -6.01
CA GLY A 215 2.89 -0.56 -5.70
C GLY A 215 1.88 -0.71 -4.56
N MET A 216 0.98 0.28 -4.49
CA MET A 216 -0.05 0.37 -3.44
C MET A 216 -1.42 -0.06 -3.97
N PHE A 217 -2.13 -0.86 -3.18
CA PHE A 217 -3.47 -1.33 -3.53
C PHE A 217 -4.32 -1.62 -2.30
N VAL A 218 -5.62 -1.70 -2.50
CA VAL A 218 -6.60 -2.05 -1.46
C VAL A 218 -7.01 -3.51 -1.61
N MET A 219 -7.27 -4.17 -0.48
CA MET A 219 -7.79 -5.53 -0.39
C MET A 219 -8.57 -5.71 0.91
N ASP A 220 -9.26 -6.84 1.11
CA ASP A 220 -10.13 -6.99 2.28
C ASP A 220 -9.44 -6.69 3.64
N GLY A 221 -9.86 -5.65 4.37
CA GLY A 221 -9.30 -5.14 5.62
C GLY A 221 -8.03 -4.30 5.49
N LEU A 222 -7.38 -4.22 4.32
CA LEU A 222 -6.02 -3.68 4.23
C LEU A 222 -5.81 -2.73 3.05
N VAL A 223 -4.91 -1.78 3.26
CA VAL A 223 -4.15 -1.10 2.21
C VAL A 223 -2.75 -1.68 2.26
N VAL A 224 -2.25 -2.22 1.16
CA VAL A 224 -0.92 -2.82 1.10
C VAL A 224 -0.03 -1.95 0.24
N ASP A 225 1.16 -1.64 0.74
CA ASP A 225 2.24 -1.04 -0.03
C ASP A 225 3.38 -2.07 -0.16
N LEU A 226 3.71 -2.44 -1.38
CA LEU A 226 4.85 -3.30 -1.71
C LEU A 226 5.96 -2.54 -2.46
N GLY A 227 5.89 -1.20 -2.49
CA GLY A 227 6.93 -0.33 -3.04
C GLY A 227 8.14 -0.16 -2.12
N ASP A 228 8.79 1.01 -2.22
CA ASP A 228 10.05 1.30 -1.52
C ASP A 228 9.93 1.34 0.02
N SER A 229 8.72 1.57 0.54
CA SER A 229 8.43 1.62 1.98
C SER A 229 7.30 0.64 2.29
N PRO A 230 7.63 -0.67 2.35
CA PRO A 230 6.64 -1.72 2.45
C PRO A 230 5.90 -1.67 3.77
N GLY A 231 4.60 -1.94 3.74
CA GLY A 231 3.80 -2.00 4.95
C GLY A 231 2.33 -2.21 4.67
N ILE A 232 1.57 -2.33 5.75
CA ILE A 232 0.13 -2.57 5.70
C ILE A 232 -0.60 -1.50 6.51
N GLY A 233 -1.60 -0.89 5.90
CA GLY A 233 -2.56 -0.01 6.54
C GLY A 233 -3.85 -0.75 6.82
N PHE A 234 -4.44 -0.53 7.99
CA PHE A 234 -5.71 -1.14 8.36
C PHE A 234 -6.90 -0.28 7.89
N LEU A 235 -7.70 -0.79 6.94
CA LEU A 235 -8.85 -0.09 6.36
C LEU A 235 -10.16 -0.90 6.47
N ASN A 236 -11.21 -0.27 7.01
CA ASN A 236 -12.56 -0.83 7.12
C ASN A 236 -13.47 -0.58 5.88
N HIS A 237 -12.87 -0.50 4.68
CA HIS A 237 -13.46 -0.17 3.36
C HIS A 237 -14.69 0.73 3.33
N THR A 238 -14.62 1.83 4.06
CA THR A 238 -15.68 2.83 4.03
C THR A 238 -15.45 3.73 2.84
N ILE A 239 -16.31 3.62 1.83
CA ILE A 239 -16.21 4.37 0.57
C ILE A 239 -17.37 5.38 0.49
N PRO A 240 -17.12 6.63 0.01
CA PRO A 240 -18.17 7.64 -0.19
C PRO A 240 -19.38 7.10 -0.96
N ASN A 241 -20.60 7.47 -0.57
CA ASN A 241 -21.82 6.98 -1.23
C ASN A 241 -22.06 7.60 -2.62
N ASP A 242 -21.91 8.91 -2.76
CA ASP A 242 -22.09 9.61 -4.03
C ASP A 242 -20.78 9.69 -4.82
N ILE A 243 -20.55 8.69 -5.67
CA ILE A 243 -19.37 8.59 -6.53
C ILE A 243 -19.74 8.54 -8.01
N SER A 244 -20.94 8.99 -8.39
CA SER A 244 -21.47 8.88 -9.76
C SER A 244 -20.54 9.39 -10.88
N HIS A 245 -19.63 10.32 -10.56
CA HIS A 245 -18.63 10.88 -11.47
C HIS A 245 -17.18 10.56 -11.09
N GLY A 246 -16.97 9.68 -10.11
CA GLY A 246 -15.71 9.47 -9.44
C GLY A 246 -15.45 10.45 -8.30
N ALA A 247 -14.62 10.02 -7.35
CA ALA A 247 -14.35 10.78 -6.14
C ALA A 247 -12.92 10.53 -5.67
N THR A 248 -12.33 11.57 -5.07
CA THR A 248 -11.10 11.46 -4.30
C THR A 248 -11.35 11.82 -2.85
N TRP A 249 -10.79 11.03 -1.93
CA TRP A 249 -10.90 11.28 -0.50
C TRP A 249 -9.61 10.92 0.22
N SER A 250 -9.49 11.38 1.46
CA SER A 250 -8.37 11.02 2.33
C SER A 250 -8.85 10.43 3.64
N GLN A 251 -8.08 9.49 4.16
CA GLN A 251 -8.32 8.87 5.44
C GLN A 251 -7.00 8.67 6.17
N ASP A 252 -7.00 9.02 7.46
CA ASP A 252 -5.92 8.67 8.37
C ASP A 252 -6.09 7.18 8.71
N ILE A 253 -5.02 6.41 8.63
CA ILE A 253 -5.01 4.95 8.74
C ILE A 253 -3.88 4.51 9.67
N LEU A 254 -4.16 3.53 10.54
CA LEU A 254 -3.11 2.84 11.28
C LEU A 254 -2.26 2.03 10.31
N TRP A 255 -0.98 2.37 10.24
CA TRP A 255 0.00 1.76 9.36
C TRP A 255 1.03 0.99 10.17
N VAL A 256 1.34 -0.23 9.74
CA VAL A 256 2.36 -1.08 10.33
C VAL A 256 3.36 -1.45 9.25
N GLU A 257 4.64 -1.23 9.52
CA GLU A 257 5.74 -1.56 8.63
C GLU A 257 6.78 -2.43 9.36
N PRO A 258 7.29 -3.49 8.71
CA PRO A 258 8.38 -4.27 9.28
C PRO A 258 9.67 -3.44 9.26
N GLN A 259 10.43 -3.51 10.34
CA GLN A 259 11.78 -2.94 10.43
C GLN A 259 12.74 -4.09 10.70
N THR A 260 13.68 -4.32 9.80
CA THR A 260 14.63 -5.43 9.90
C THR A 260 16.04 -4.93 9.61
N ALA A 261 16.99 -5.30 10.47
CA ALA A 261 18.41 -5.18 10.19
C ALA A 261 19.05 -6.57 10.17
N CYS A 262 20.02 -6.77 9.28
CA CYS A 262 20.74 -8.03 9.13
C CYS A 262 22.24 -7.77 9.05
N VAL A 263 23.01 -8.63 9.70
CA VAL A 263 24.47 -8.63 9.70
C VAL A 263 24.96 -9.98 9.18
N ASN A 264 25.93 -9.97 8.26
CA ASN A 264 26.49 -11.20 7.72
C ASN A 264 27.26 -11.95 8.81
N THR A 265 27.00 -13.25 8.96
CA THR A 265 27.72 -14.08 9.92
C THR A 265 29.13 -14.44 9.49
N ASN A 266 29.47 -14.17 8.23
CA ASN A 266 30.67 -14.63 7.54
C ASN A 266 30.80 -16.16 7.58
N LEU A 267 29.67 -16.85 7.51
CA LEU A 267 29.58 -18.29 7.36
C LEU A 267 28.75 -18.61 6.13
N THR A 268 29.17 -19.61 5.35
CA THR A 268 28.44 -20.08 4.18
C THR A 268 28.10 -21.55 4.30
N VAL A 269 26.94 -21.93 3.75
CA VAL A 269 26.58 -23.34 3.54
C VAL A 269 26.79 -23.65 2.07
N ASP A 270 27.71 -24.57 1.81
CA ASP A 270 28.14 -24.98 0.48
C ASP A 270 27.65 -26.40 0.22
N TYR A 271 26.89 -26.61 -0.85
CA TYR A 271 26.28 -27.90 -1.17
C TYR A 271 26.28 -28.16 -2.68
N ALA A 272 26.06 -29.42 -3.06
CA ALA A 272 25.84 -29.81 -4.44
C ALA A 272 24.38 -30.22 -4.64
N ILE A 273 23.87 -30.06 -5.86
CA ILE A 273 22.57 -30.61 -6.26
C ILE A 273 22.78 -31.72 -7.30
N ASN A 274 21.87 -32.68 -7.35
CA ASN A 274 21.84 -33.68 -8.42
C ASN A 274 21.02 -33.19 -9.63
N GLY A 275 20.94 -34.01 -10.68
CA GLY A 275 20.19 -33.73 -11.91
C GLY A 275 18.67 -33.57 -11.74
N LEU A 276 18.13 -33.83 -10.55
CA LEU A 276 16.73 -33.56 -10.18
C LEU A 276 16.57 -32.23 -9.41
N GLY A 277 17.65 -31.48 -9.22
CA GLY A 277 17.65 -30.25 -8.41
C GLY A 277 17.57 -30.51 -6.90
N ILE A 278 17.79 -31.75 -6.46
CA ILE A 278 17.73 -32.14 -5.05
C ILE A 278 19.12 -31.96 -4.45
N VAL A 279 19.18 -31.30 -3.29
CA VAL A 279 20.41 -31.11 -2.53
C VAL A 279 20.96 -32.45 -2.05
N GLN A 280 22.26 -32.65 -2.26
CA GLN A 280 22.93 -33.87 -1.85
C GLN A 280 23.02 -33.98 -0.31
N PRO A 281 23.08 -35.20 0.26
CA PRO A 281 22.99 -35.41 1.70
C PRO A 281 24.18 -34.89 2.52
N SER A 282 25.31 -34.61 1.86
CA SER A 282 26.49 -34.04 2.49
C SER A 282 26.67 -32.61 1.99
N TYR A 283 26.75 -31.67 2.91
CA TYR A 283 27.09 -30.28 2.62
C TYR A 283 28.12 -29.77 3.62
N ASN A 284 28.81 -28.71 3.25
CA ASN A 284 29.88 -28.12 4.03
C ASN A 284 29.42 -26.79 4.59
N MET A 285 29.75 -26.54 5.84
CA MET A 285 29.74 -25.21 6.39
C MET A 285 31.16 -24.64 6.33
N THR A 286 31.31 -23.50 5.67
CA THR A 286 32.62 -22.88 5.46
C THR A 286 32.74 -21.59 6.25
N ASP A 287 33.81 -21.48 7.04
CA ASP A 287 34.15 -20.26 7.76
C ASP A 287 34.74 -19.22 6.80
N ARG A 288 34.05 -18.11 6.57
CA ARG A 288 34.55 -16.96 5.79
C ARG A 288 35.12 -15.86 6.69
N GLY A 289 35.41 -16.18 7.96
CA GLY A 289 35.91 -15.25 8.97
C GLY A 289 34.96 -15.05 10.16
N GLY A 290 33.80 -15.73 10.17
CA GLY A 290 32.84 -15.69 11.26
C GLY A 290 33.36 -16.32 12.55
N PHE A 291 34.19 -17.37 12.46
CA PHE A 291 34.83 -17.98 13.62
C PHE A 291 36.25 -17.47 13.84
N ALA A 292 37.06 -17.41 12.77
CA ALA A 292 38.47 -17.02 12.87
C ALA A 292 38.67 -15.56 13.33
N ASN A 293 37.84 -14.64 12.82
CA ASN A 293 37.91 -13.20 13.08
C ASN A 293 36.63 -12.71 13.76
N PRO A 294 36.32 -13.19 14.98
CA PRO A 294 35.14 -12.74 15.66
C PRO A 294 35.30 -11.25 16.01
N PRO A 295 34.19 -10.54 16.09
CA PRO A 295 34.23 -9.14 16.45
C PRO A 295 34.81 -8.90 17.84
N ILE A 296 35.54 -7.78 17.98
CA ILE A 296 36.27 -7.42 19.20
C ILE A 296 35.32 -6.84 20.26
N GLN A 297 34.21 -6.21 19.84
CA GLN A 297 33.30 -5.52 20.74
C GLN A 297 31.90 -6.16 20.68
N TYR A 298 31.48 -6.74 21.81
CA TYR A 298 30.11 -7.22 21.98
C TYR A 298 29.24 -6.04 22.43
N PRO A 299 28.10 -5.75 21.76
CA PRO A 299 27.26 -4.62 22.17
C PRO A 299 26.69 -4.84 23.58
N PRO A 300 26.57 -3.77 24.39
CA PRO A 300 26.13 -3.87 25.78
C PRO A 300 24.69 -4.41 25.88
N TYR A 301 24.38 -5.00 27.03
CA TYR A 301 23.01 -5.40 27.38
C TYR A 301 22.28 -4.22 28.02
N GLY A 302 21.07 -3.91 27.55
CA GLY A 302 20.26 -2.81 28.09
C GLY A 302 18.84 -2.81 27.52
N GLN A 303 17.90 -2.28 28.30
CA GLN A 303 16.54 -2.02 27.81
C GLN A 303 16.53 -0.69 27.05
N GLU A 304 16.19 -0.74 25.76
CA GLU A 304 16.23 0.42 24.85
C GLU A 304 14.86 1.12 24.71
N GLY A 305 13.84 0.64 25.43
CA GLY A 305 12.49 1.19 25.34
C GLY A 305 11.93 1.06 23.92
N GLN A 306 11.38 2.15 23.37
CA GLN A 306 10.79 2.19 22.03
C GLN A 306 11.79 2.61 20.91
N ASP A 307 12.99 3.07 21.26
CA ASP A 307 14.02 3.50 20.30
C ASP A 307 15.10 2.41 20.17
N LEU A 308 14.78 1.39 19.37
CA LEU A 308 15.58 0.16 19.26
C LEU A 308 16.67 0.29 18.19
N ASN A 309 17.92 -0.02 18.55
CA ASN A 309 18.99 -0.15 17.56
C ASN A 309 19.02 -1.56 16.96
N LEU A 310 18.19 -1.79 15.93
CA LEU A 310 18.09 -3.10 15.28
C LEU A 310 19.42 -3.65 14.77
N TYR A 311 20.35 -2.78 14.36
CA TYR A 311 21.66 -3.23 13.89
C TYR A 311 22.48 -3.85 15.02
N GLU A 312 22.45 -3.29 16.23
CA GLU A 312 23.13 -3.87 17.39
C GLU A 312 22.54 -5.22 17.77
N HIS A 313 21.21 -5.36 17.73
CA HIS A 313 20.53 -6.64 17.96
C HIS A 313 20.89 -7.68 16.87
N ALA A 314 20.89 -7.30 15.59
CA ALA A 314 21.30 -8.18 14.49
C ALA A 314 22.79 -8.59 14.59
N TYR A 315 23.62 -7.70 15.11
CA TYR A 315 25.01 -7.99 15.41
C TYR A 315 25.17 -8.98 16.57
N LYS A 316 24.41 -8.80 17.66
CA LYS A 316 24.34 -9.78 18.76
C LYS A 316 23.90 -11.15 18.25
N ALA A 317 22.82 -11.21 17.45
CA ALA A 317 22.32 -12.43 16.80
C ALA A 317 23.44 -13.18 16.07
N THR A 318 24.24 -12.44 15.29
CA THR A 318 25.37 -12.98 14.54
C THR A 318 26.43 -13.60 15.45
N VAL A 319 26.85 -12.89 16.50
CA VAL A 319 27.88 -13.37 17.43
C VAL A 319 27.40 -14.59 18.20
N LEU A 320 26.17 -14.54 18.71
CA LEU A 320 25.56 -15.64 19.46
C LEU A 320 25.45 -16.88 18.58
N SER A 321 24.92 -16.73 17.36
CA SER A 321 24.78 -17.84 16.42
C SER A 321 26.13 -18.47 16.05
N ASN A 322 27.17 -17.66 15.79
CA ASN A 322 28.51 -18.18 15.49
C ASN A 322 29.08 -18.97 16.69
N ASN A 323 28.89 -18.48 17.91
CA ASN A 323 29.35 -19.15 19.12
C ASN A 323 28.55 -20.45 19.40
N GLY A 324 27.23 -20.43 19.24
CA GLY A 324 26.38 -21.63 19.31
C GLY A 324 26.79 -22.67 18.28
N THR A 325 27.15 -22.24 17.07
CA THR A 325 27.64 -23.11 16.00
C THR A 325 28.99 -23.75 16.35
N LEU A 326 29.95 -22.99 16.89
CA LEU A 326 31.23 -23.54 17.36
C LEU A 326 31.04 -24.64 18.43
N ARG A 327 30.12 -24.41 19.37
CA ARG A 327 29.76 -25.39 20.41
C ARG A 327 29.14 -26.65 19.81
N ALA A 328 28.20 -26.50 18.89
CA ALA A 328 27.57 -27.62 18.19
C ALA A 328 28.59 -28.47 17.40
N LEU A 329 29.59 -27.81 16.80
CA LEU A 329 30.69 -28.46 16.08
C LEU A 329 31.80 -29.01 17.00
N ASN A 330 31.65 -28.89 18.33
CA ASN A 330 32.64 -29.27 19.33
C ASN A 330 34.06 -28.77 19.01
N THR A 331 34.16 -27.52 18.55
CA THR A 331 35.42 -26.89 18.17
C THR A 331 35.59 -25.55 18.87
N SER A 332 36.79 -24.99 18.83
CA SER A 332 37.11 -23.70 19.44
C SER A 332 37.65 -22.74 18.40
N ARG A 333 37.52 -21.44 18.66
CA ARG A 333 38.10 -20.36 17.84
C ARG A 333 39.58 -20.59 17.52
N SER A 334 40.37 -21.07 18.48
CA SER A 334 41.81 -21.27 18.29
C SER A 334 42.13 -22.37 17.26
N ALA A 335 41.17 -23.24 16.97
CA ALA A 335 41.28 -24.33 16.02
C ALA A 335 40.66 -24.00 14.65
N THR A 336 40.10 -22.79 14.46
CA THR A 336 39.47 -22.37 13.20
C THR A 336 40.30 -21.32 12.46
N PHE A 337 40.23 -21.33 11.13
CA PHE A 337 40.86 -20.36 10.24
C PHE A 337 39.94 -20.04 9.06
N VAL A 338 40.18 -18.91 8.38
CA VAL A 338 39.38 -18.51 7.21
C VAL A 338 39.52 -19.55 6.10
N GLY A 339 38.41 -20.09 5.63
CA GLY A 339 38.33 -21.17 4.66
C GLY A 339 38.20 -22.56 5.27
N ASN A 340 38.20 -22.69 6.61
CA ASN A 340 37.97 -23.97 7.26
C ASN A 340 36.55 -24.49 6.98
N THR A 341 36.43 -25.76 6.60
CA THR A 341 35.16 -26.39 6.19
C THR A 341 34.78 -27.52 7.13
N PHE A 342 33.53 -27.52 7.57
CA PHE A 342 32.95 -28.56 8.42
C PHE A 342 31.89 -29.32 7.64
N GLN A 343 32.08 -30.62 7.47
CA GLN A 343 31.06 -31.48 6.87
C GLN A 343 29.87 -31.63 7.81
N LEU A 344 28.69 -31.39 7.28
CA LEU A 344 27.41 -31.57 7.93
C LEU A 344 26.63 -32.64 7.18
N ASN A 345 26.09 -33.61 7.92
CA ASN A 345 25.18 -34.62 7.37
C ASN A 345 23.76 -34.05 7.40
N ALA A 346 22.95 -34.34 6.37
CA ALA A 346 21.68 -33.72 5.94
C ALA A 346 20.51 -33.56 6.92
N SER A 347 20.83 -33.19 8.13
CA SER A 347 19.90 -32.83 9.16
C SER A 347 20.48 -31.56 9.76
N ILE A 348 20.11 -30.41 9.20
CA ILE A 348 20.06 -29.16 9.98
C ILE A 348 19.02 -29.46 11.05
N VAL A 349 19.44 -30.10 12.14
CA VAL A 349 18.56 -30.56 13.21
C VAL A 349 18.24 -29.33 14.07
N ALA A 350 17.26 -28.55 13.62
CA ALA A 350 16.43 -27.63 14.41
C ALA A 350 15.26 -27.03 13.61
N LEU A 351 15.12 -27.32 12.31
CA LEU A 351 14.11 -26.68 11.47
C LEU A 351 13.19 -27.69 10.81
N GLY A 352 11.99 -27.82 11.35
CA GLY A 352 10.87 -28.16 10.50
C GLY A 352 10.74 -27.07 9.43
N SER A 353 11.12 -27.38 8.18
CA SER A 353 10.84 -26.68 6.90
C SER A 353 11.96 -25.94 6.13
N ALA A 354 13.19 -25.81 6.64
CA ALA A 354 14.25 -25.13 5.87
C ALA A 354 14.91 -26.05 4.83
N GLU A 355 14.71 -25.74 3.55
CA GLU A 355 15.31 -26.47 2.42
C GLU A 355 16.48 -25.67 1.85
N LEU A 356 17.66 -26.29 1.80
CA LEU A 356 18.81 -25.76 1.04
C LEU A 356 18.39 -25.55 -0.43
N GLY A 357 18.90 -24.50 -1.06
CA GLY A 357 18.43 -24.06 -2.38
C GLY A 357 17.27 -23.07 -2.33
N LYS A 358 16.74 -22.76 -1.15
CA LYS A 358 15.70 -21.75 -0.95
C LYS A 358 16.12 -20.74 0.09
N VAL A 359 15.52 -19.56 0.02
CA VAL A 359 15.59 -18.57 1.11
C VAL A 359 14.81 -19.12 2.30
N ALA A 360 15.39 -19.04 3.49
CA ALA A 360 14.78 -19.58 4.70
C ALA A 360 15.16 -18.74 5.93
N THR A 361 14.31 -18.80 6.95
CA THR A 361 14.63 -18.31 8.30
C THR A 361 14.99 -19.50 9.17
N LEU A 362 16.06 -19.36 9.95
CA LEU A 362 16.60 -20.36 10.85
C LEU A 362 16.60 -19.79 12.29
N PRO A 363 16.47 -20.61 13.33
CA PRO A 363 16.77 -20.16 14.69
C PRO A 363 18.24 -19.76 14.80
N LEU A 364 18.58 -19.00 15.85
CA LEU A 364 19.96 -18.61 16.14
C LEU A 364 20.88 -19.83 16.29
N THR A 365 20.38 -20.91 16.90
CA THR A 365 21.10 -22.16 17.16
C THR A 365 20.75 -23.27 16.15
N TYR A 366 20.81 -23.00 14.85
CA TYR A 366 20.35 -23.92 13.79
C TYR A 366 21.06 -25.29 13.70
N LEU A 367 22.19 -25.50 14.39
CA LEU A 367 22.87 -26.80 14.50
C LEU A 367 22.64 -27.52 15.84
N SER A 368 21.90 -26.91 16.77
CA SER A 368 21.64 -27.49 18.10
C SER A 368 20.15 -27.68 18.33
N LEU A 369 19.78 -28.84 18.85
CA LEU A 369 18.43 -29.12 19.37
C LEU A 369 18.25 -28.73 20.83
N ASP A 370 19.27 -28.19 21.47
CA ASP A 370 19.19 -27.74 22.85
C ASP A 370 18.25 -26.53 22.95
N THR A 371 17.05 -26.76 23.50
CA THR A 371 16.03 -25.74 23.69
C THR A 371 16.46 -24.68 24.70
N ASP A 372 17.25 -25.04 25.70
CA ASP A 372 17.73 -24.10 26.72
C ASP A 372 18.75 -23.14 26.10
N LEU A 373 19.61 -23.64 25.22
CA LEU A 373 20.53 -22.80 24.44
C LEU A 373 19.77 -21.83 23.53
N LEU A 374 18.74 -22.31 22.82
CA LEU A 374 17.91 -21.48 21.93
C LEU A 374 17.23 -20.33 22.70
N VAL A 375 16.60 -20.64 23.84
CA VAL A 375 15.92 -19.64 24.68
C VAL A 375 16.92 -18.60 25.20
N ASN A 376 18.11 -19.02 25.64
CA ASN A 376 19.13 -18.10 26.12
C ASN A 376 19.68 -17.17 25.02
N GLU A 377 19.97 -17.68 23.83
CA GLU A 377 20.49 -16.85 22.73
C GLU A 377 19.44 -15.88 22.20
N THR A 378 18.18 -16.29 22.10
CA THR A 378 17.08 -15.40 21.71
C THR A 378 16.83 -14.30 22.73
N LEU A 379 16.85 -14.63 24.03
CA LEU A 379 16.80 -13.67 25.14
C LEU A 379 17.96 -12.66 25.06
N LEU A 380 19.19 -13.13 24.90
CA LEU A 380 20.38 -12.27 24.82
C LEU A 380 20.36 -11.38 23.57
N CYS A 381 19.78 -11.87 22.48
CA CYS A 381 19.63 -11.08 21.28
C CYS A 381 18.56 -10.00 21.46
N ALA A 382 17.36 -10.34 21.94
CA ALA A 382 16.28 -9.37 22.10
C ALA A 382 16.46 -8.42 23.30
N ASN A 383 17.36 -8.76 24.23
CA ASN A 383 17.53 -8.17 25.57
C ASN A 383 16.36 -8.42 26.55
N PHE A 384 15.31 -9.13 26.14
CA PHE A 384 14.19 -9.53 26.99
C PHE A 384 13.59 -10.85 26.48
N GLY A 385 12.83 -11.54 27.33
CA GLY A 385 12.20 -12.81 27.01
C GLY A 385 10.93 -13.03 27.82
N GLY A 386 10.39 -14.25 27.75
CA GLY A 386 9.07 -14.56 28.30
C GLY A 386 8.90 -14.27 29.80
N GLY A 387 9.98 -14.31 30.57
CA GLY A 387 9.98 -14.06 32.02
C GLY A 387 10.02 -12.58 32.43
N ASP A 388 10.26 -11.66 31.49
CA ASP A 388 10.27 -10.23 31.78
C ASP A 388 8.85 -9.66 31.87
N THR A 389 8.67 -8.55 32.59
CA THR A 389 7.37 -7.87 32.70
C THR A 389 6.91 -7.34 31.35
N ALA A 390 5.68 -7.68 30.96
CA ALA A 390 5.06 -7.16 29.75
C ALA A 390 4.72 -5.67 29.94
N SER A 391 5.39 -4.79 29.20
CA SER A 391 5.16 -3.35 29.31
C SER A 391 5.41 -2.61 28.00
N ILE A 392 5.12 -1.30 27.98
CA ILE A 392 5.48 -0.43 26.86
C ILE A 392 7.00 -0.33 26.64
N ALA A 393 7.83 -0.70 27.62
CA ALA A 393 9.29 -0.66 27.48
C ALA A 393 9.86 -1.94 26.83
N THR A 394 9.02 -2.96 26.60
CA THR A 394 9.40 -4.23 25.99
C THR A 394 8.64 -4.42 24.66
N PRO A 395 9.03 -3.69 23.58
CA PRO A 395 8.40 -3.84 22.28
C PRO A 395 8.63 -5.25 21.71
N SER A 396 7.88 -5.66 20.68
CA SER A 396 8.15 -6.96 20.04
C SER A 396 9.50 -6.94 19.32
N MET A 397 10.40 -7.89 19.63
CA MET A 397 11.65 -8.10 18.90
C MET A 397 11.80 -9.58 18.59
N GLN A 398 12.16 -9.90 17.34
CA GLN A 398 12.48 -11.25 16.93
C GLN A 398 13.86 -11.30 16.30
N CYS A 399 14.70 -12.20 16.83
CA CYS A 399 16.00 -12.49 16.26
C CYS A 399 16.03 -13.87 15.60
N GLY A 400 16.79 -14.00 14.53
CA GLY A 400 17.00 -15.26 13.84
C GLY A 400 18.12 -15.17 12.83
N ILE A 401 18.37 -16.28 12.14
CA ILE A 401 19.27 -16.31 10.99
C ILE A 401 18.46 -16.30 9.70
N PHE A 402 18.83 -15.43 8.78
CA PHE A 402 18.32 -15.42 7.42
C PHE A 402 19.33 -16.13 6.51
N MET A 403 18.88 -17.20 5.85
CA MET A 403 19.61 -17.86 4.79
C MET A 403 19.30 -17.16 3.47
N GLY A 404 20.32 -16.51 2.91
CA GLY A 404 20.19 -15.77 1.65
C GLY A 404 19.94 -16.66 0.43
N PRO A 405 19.63 -16.06 -0.74
CA PRO A 405 19.36 -16.82 -1.95
C PRO A 405 20.57 -17.65 -2.40
N PRO A 406 20.34 -18.81 -3.03
CA PRO A 406 21.41 -19.68 -3.51
C PRO A 406 22.19 -19.03 -4.65
N ARG A 407 23.52 -19.15 -4.58
CA ARG A 407 24.43 -18.69 -5.63
C ARG A 407 25.31 -19.85 -6.07
N ARG A 408 25.68 -19.83 -7.34
CA ARG A 408 26.62 -20.77 -7.93
C ARG A 408 28.02 -20.54 -7.37
N SER A 409 28.61 -21.57 -6.77
CA SER A 409 29.96 -21.50 -6.20
C SER A 409 31.04 -21.35 -7.27
N ASP A 410 30.76 -21.85 -8.48
CA ASP A 410 31.60 -21.71 -9.69
C ASP A 410 31.39 -20.38 -10.43
N GLY A 411 30.49 -19.51 -9.97
CA GLY A 411 30.19 -18.23 -10.61
C GLY A 411 29.32 -18.31 -11.87
N SER A 412 28.82 -19.50 -12.22
CA SER A 412 27.89 -19.72 -13.33
C SER A 412 26.50 -19.09 -13.07
N ASP A 413 25.61 -19.11 -14.06
CA ASP A 413 24.26 -18.56 -13.93
C ASP A 413 23.43 -19.37 -12.89
N PRO A 414 22.96 -18.75 -11.78
CA PRO A 414 22.17 -19.42 -10.75
C PRO A 414 20.75 -19.79 -11.20
N ARG A 415 20.31 -19.39 -12.39
CA ARG A 415 19.03 -19.83 -12.98
C ARG A 415 19.12 -21.17 -13.68
N ILE A 416 20.34 -21.67 -13.91
CA ILE A 416 20.58 -22.92 -14.63
C ILE A 416 20.98 -24.00 -13.61
N LEU A 417 20.08 -24.97 -13.41
CA LEU A 417 20.34 -26.15 -12.61
C LEU A 417 21.08 -27.19 -13.48
N LEU A 418 22.27 -27.58 -13.04
CA LEU A 418 23.06 -28.63 -13.68
C LEU A 418 23.32 -29.75 -12.68
N ASP A 419 23.43 -30.97 -13.19
CA ASP A 419 23.83 -32.12 -12.39
C ASP A 419 25.22 -31.88 -11.78
N ASP A 420 25.38 -32.27 -10.52
CA ASP A 420 26.56 -32.04 -9.68
C ASP A 420 27.04 -30.57 -9.61
N SER A 421 26.16 -29.61 -9.90
CA SER A 421 26.50 -28.20 -9.72
C SER A 421 26.64 -27.85 -8.25
N THR A 422 27.59 -26.96 -7.96
CA THR A 422 27.92 -26.53 -6.60
C THR A 422 27.34 -25.15 -6.31
N TRP A 423 26.81 -25.02 -5.10
CA TRP A 423 26.04 -23.88 -4.64
C TRP A 423 26.52 -23.43 -3.27
N THR A 424 26.33 -22.15 -2.98
CA THR A 424 26.66 -21.51 -1.72
C THR A 424 25.53 -20.57 -1.29
N GLN A 425 25.20 -20.60 -0.01
CA GLN A 425 24.27 -19.68 0.62
C GLN A 425 24.93 -18.99 1.81
N THR A 426 24.75 -17.67 1.90
CA THR A 426 25.24 -16.87 3.02
C THR A 426 24.23 -16.88 4.16
N LEU A 427 24.73 -16.89 5.39
CA LEU A 427 23.91 -16.76 6.59
C LEU A 427 24.04 -15.34 7.16
N HIS A 428 22.93 -14.77 7.60
CA HIS A 428 22.89 -13.42 8.19
C HIS A 428 22.13 -13.46 9.51
N GLY A 429 22.70 -12.92 10.59
CA GLY A 429 21.96 -12.69 11.83
C GLY A 429 21.08 -11.46 11.67
N CYS A 430 19.78 -11.61 11.86
CA CYS A 430 18.80 -10.56 11.69
C CYS A 430 18.01 -10.31 12.97
N ALA A 431 17.66 -9.04 13.17
CA ALA A 431 16.72 -8.59 14.18
C ALA A 431 15.59 -7.82 13.49
N SER A 432 14.35 -8.16 13.85
CA SER A 432 13.14 -7.62 13.26
C SER A 432 12.16 -7.15 14.33
N THR A 433 11.54 -6.01 14.07
CA THR A 433 10.43 -5.45 14.85
C THR A 433 9.37 -4.86 13.90
N MET A 434 8.30 -4.32 14.46
CA MET A 434 7.26 -3.62 13.70
C MET A 434 7.18 -2.17 14.18
N ARG A 435 7.12 -1.23 13.24
CA ARG A 435 6.86 0.18 13.53
C ARG A 435 5.41 0.48 13.19
N ALA A 436 4.68 1.05 14.14
CA ALA A 436 3.33 1.53 13.94
C ALA A 436 3.33 3.06 13.80
N SER A 437 2.56 3.57 12.85
CA SER A 437 2.38 5.01 12.63
C SER A 437 1.00 5.31 12.10
N ILE A 438 0.54 6.56 12.20
CA ILE A 438 -0.68 7.00 11.53
C ILE A 438 -0.31 7.70 10.23
N GLN A 439 -0.84 7.18 9.12
CA GLN A 439 -0.56 7.67 7.78
C GLN A 439 -1.85 8.19 7.16
N ARG A 440 -1.80 9.36 6.54
CA ARG A 440 -2.88 9.87 5.69
C ARG A 440 -2.75 9.27 4.30
N VAL A 441 -3.75 8.49 3.92
CA VAL A 441 -3.82 7.83 2.62
C VAL A 441 -4.89 8.53 1.78
N GLN A 442 -4.53 8.85 0.54
CA GLN A 442 -5.43 9.44 -0.44
C GLN A 442 -5.88 8.38 -1.44
N PHE A 443 -7.19 8.31 -1.66
CA PHE A 443 -7.85 7.34 -2.54
C PHE A 443 -8.53 8.05 -3.71
N SER A 444 -8.68 7.32 -4.82
CA SER A 444 -9.45 7.74 -6.00
C SER A 444 -10.29 6.59 -6.52
N ILE A 445 -11.47 6.90 -7.05
CA ILE A 445 -12.34 5.94 -7.73
C ILE A 445 -13.02 6.61 -8.92
N ASN A 446 -13.23 5.88 -10.03
CA ASN A 446 -13.73 6.42 -11.30
C ASN A 446 -15.18 5.98 -11.63
N GLY A 447 -16.11 6.16 -10.70
CA GLY A 447 -17.55 6.02 -10.97
C GLY A 447 -18.17 4.68 -10.58
N THR A 448 -17.41 3.60 -10.57
CA THR A 448 -17.85 2.26 -10.20
C THR A 448 -17.61 2.00 -8.71
N ARG A 449 -18.65 1.55 -8.00
CA ARG A 449 -18.56 1.26 -6.56
C ARG A 449 -18.02 -0.15 -6.31
N GLU A 450 -16.81 -0.43 -6.77
CA GLU A 450 -16.13 -1.71 -6.58
C GLU A 450 -14.78 -1.49 -5.88
N LEU A 451 -14.43 -2.37 -4.92
CA LEU A 451 -13.20 -2.21 -4.15
C LEU A 451 -11.95 -2.31 -5.04
N GLY A 452 -12.02 -3.14 -6.08
CA GLY A 452 -10.93 -3.31 -7.06
C GLY A 452 -10.63 -2.06 -7.88
N ASP A 453 -11.58 -1.12 -7.98
CA ASP A 453 -11.41 0.14 -8.72
C ASP A 453 -10.86 1.27 -7.85
N VAL A 454 -10.71 1.03 -6.55
CA VAL A 454 -10.10 2.00 -5.62
C VAL A 454 -8.60 2.04 -5.85
N GLN A 455 -8.11 3.20 -6.27
CA GLN A 455 -6.70 3.48 -6.43
C GLN A 455 -6.16 4.25 -5.24
N VAL A 456 -4.97 3.87 -4.78
CA VAL A 456 -4.23 4.62 -3.76
C VAL A 456 -3.33 5.62 -4.47
N ILE A 457 -3.58 6.92 -4.27
CA ILE A 457 -2.83 7.99 -4.92
C ILE A 457 -1.53 8.27 -4.15
N SER A 458 -1.63 8.42 -2.83
CA SER A 458 -0.51 8.82 -1.99
C SER A 458 -0.69 8.37 -0.55
N ARG A 459 0.44 8.26 0.15
CA ARG A 459 0.54 7.98 1.59
C ARG A 459 1.55 8.96 2.18
N GLN A 460 1.16 9.66 3.24
CA GLN A 460 2.02 10.61 3.95
C GLN A 460 1.82 10.50 5.47
N PRO A 461 2.89 10.64 6.29
CA PRO A 461 2.74 10.65 7.73
C PRO A 461 1.94 11.87 8.17
N ILE A 462 1.14 11.73 9.23
CA ILE A 462 0.48 12.88 9.83
C ILE A 462 1.49 13.70 10.65
N GLU A 463 1.39 15.02 10.61
CA GLU A 463 2.27 15.92 11.36
C GLU A 463 1.84 16.14 12.82
N ARG A 464 0.61 15.76 13.17
CA ARG A 464 0.07 15.93 14.52
C ARG A 464 0.53 14.78 15.43
N PRO A 465 0.96 15.07 16.67
CA PRO A 465 1.29 14.03 17.62
C PRO A 465 0.02 13.26 18.02
N VAL A 466 0.16 11.95 18.23
CA VAL A 466 -0.90 11.06 18.69
C VAL A 466 -0.51 10.42 20.02
N LEU A 467 -1.51 10.11 20.83
CA LEU A 467 -1.31 9.44 22.11
C LEU A 467 -1.41 7.93 21.91
N TRP A 468 -0.27 7.25 21.97
CA TRP A 468 -0.20 5.80 21.98
C TRP A 468 -0.42 5.29 23.40
N GLY A 469 -1.31 4.31 23.56
CA GLY A 469 -1.53 3.60 24.80
C GLY A 469 -1.17 2.13 24.65
N VAL A 470 -0.58 1.55 25.69
CA VAL A 470 -0.35 0.11 25.86
C VAL A 470 -0.94 -0.28 27.22
N GLU A 471 -1.58 -1.45 27.32
CA GLU A 471 -2.04 -1.96 28.61
C GLU A 471 -0.91 -2.02 29.65
N GLN A 472 -1.19 -1.51 30.85
CA GLN A 472 -0.32 -1.66 32.01
C GLN A 472 -0.69 -2.93 32.79
N THR A 473 0.31 -3.75 33.10
CA THR A 473 0.12 -4.99 33.86
C THR A 473 1.41 -5.39 34.60
N ASP A 474 1.26 -6.25 35.61
CA ASP A 474 2.37 -6.90 36.32
C ASP A 474 2.65 -8.32 35.78
N LEU A 475 1.92 -8.74 34.74
CA LEU A 475 2.12 -10.04 34.10
C LEU A 475 3.39 -10.04 33.24
N ILE A 476 4.01 -11.22 33.13
CA ILE A 476 5.18 -11.44 32.27
C ILE A 476 4.79 -11.62 30.81
N ILE A 477 5.74 -11.40 29.89
CA ILE A 477 5.54 -11.49 28.44
C ILE A 477 4.96 -12.84 28.00
N SER A 478 5.37 -13.96 28.60
CA SER A 478 4.82 -15.29 28.25
C SER A 478 3.35 -15.46 28.64
N ASN A 479 2.86 -14.66 29.58
CA ASN A 479 1.54 -14.80 30.17
C ASN A 479 0.49 -13.88 29.54
N ILE A 480 0.87 -12.92 28.70
CA ILE A 480 -0.08 -11.96 28.14
C ILE A 480 0.35 -11.38 26.80
N SER A 481 -0.63 -11.17 25.93
CA SER A 481 -0.51 -10.26 24.78
C SER A 481 -1.21 -8.95 25.11
N LEU A 482 -0.44 -7.86 25.17
CA LEU A 482 -0.94 -6.52 25.48
C LEU A 482 -1.67 -5.93 24.28
N PHE A 483 -2.82 -5.29 24.52
CA PHE A 483 -3.41 -4.38 23.55
C PHE A 483 -2.65 -3.06 23.54
N TRP A 484 -2.48 -2.55 22.33
CA TRP A 484 -1.82 -1.28 22.07
C TRP A 484 -2.53 -0.59 20.90
N GLY A 485 -2.48 0.73 20.87
CA GLY A 485 -3.10 1.53 19.81
C GLY A 485 -3.20 3.00 20.20
N VAL A 486 -3.80 3.81 19.33
CA VAL A 486 -4.03 5.22 19.63
C VAL A 486 -5.27 5.37 20.50
N VAL A 487 -5.17 6.18 21.55
CA VAL A 487 -6.24 6.50 22.50
C VAL A 487 -6.50 8.00 22.54
N GLU A 488 -7.70 8.40 22.96
CA GLU A 488 -8.02 9.82 23.18
C GLU A 488 -7.18 10.43 24.32
N ASP A 489 -6.93 11.74 24.24
CA ASP A 489 -6.09 12.49 25.19
C ASP A 489 -6.57 12.38 26.65
N GLN A 490 -7.85 12.11 26.89
CA GLN A 490 -8.40 11.93 28.25
C GLN A 490 -7.79 10.72 28.99
N TYR A 491 -7.18 9.77 28.27
CA TYR A 491 -6.57 8.58 28.84
C TYR A 491 -5.06 8.72 29.11
N GLU A 492 -4.47 9.90 28.88
CA GLU A 492 -3.02 10.12 29.04
C GLU A 492 -2.51 9.75 30.44
N ASN A 493 -3.29 10.06 31.48
CA ASN A 493 -2.96 9.78 32.88
C ASN A 493 -3.74 8.60 33.49
N ASP A 494 -4.31 7.72 32.65
CA ASP A 494 -5.05 6.55 33.14
C ASP A 494 -4.08 5.51 33.74
N PRO A 495 -4.25 5.09 35.01
CA PRO A 495 -3.29 4.21 35.68
C PRO A 495 -3.24 2.78 35.10
N THR A 496 -4.18 2.41 34.24
CA THR A 496 -4.24 1.08 33.60
C THR A 496 -3.59 1.06 32.22
N LEU A 497 -3.09 2.19 31.73
CA LEU A 497 -2.38 2.32 30.46
C LEU A 497 -1.01 2.96 30.70
N ALA A 498 0.01 2.44 30.01
CA ALA A 498 1.24 3.18 29.77
C ALA A 498 1.07 3.96 28.47
N THR A 499 1.33 5.27 28.51
CA THR A 499 1.08 6.16 27.37
C THR A 499 2.36 6.87 26.92
N ILE A 500 2.50 7.06 25.60
CA ILE A 500 3.60 7.80 24.97
C ILE A 500 3.00 8.70 23.88
N ARG A 501 3.45 9.95 23.82
CA ARG A 501 3.06 10.92 22.79
C ARG A 501 4.17 11.03 21.75
N HIS A 502 3.83 10.75 20.49
CA HIS A 502 4.77 10.82 19.37
C HIS A 502 4.09 11.41 18.13
#